data_AF-A0A810KTB8-F1
#
_entry.id   AF-A0A810KTB8-F1
#
_cell.length_a   1.000
_cell.length_b   1.000
_cell.length_c   1.000
_cell.angle_alpha   90.00
_cell.angle_beta   90.00
_cell.angle_gamma   90.00
#
_symmetry.space_group_name_H-M   'P 1'
#
loop_
_entity.id
_entity.type
_entity.pdbx_description
1 polymer ?
#
loop_
_entity_poly.entity_id
_entity_poly.type
_entity_poly.pdbx_seq_one_letter_code
_entity_poly.pdbx_strand_id
1 'polypeptide(L)'
;MLKGFRDFVLRGNVVDLAVGIIIGAAFTSVVNSLVSDLLTPLIAAIFGKQDFSALYFTWNGSKFRYGNFVNAVLSFLIVAAVVYFLVVIPVDKLLQRFLPSKVDAPKRDCPQCLSTIPAAASRCAFCTAEVPPVPDHPVMR
;
A
#
# COMPACT_ATOMS: atom_id res chain seq x y z
N MET A 1 5.44 33.90 9.97
CA MET A 1 5.86 32.76 9.12
C MET A 1 6.21 31.53 9.97
N LEU A 2 7.22 31.57 10.86
CA LEU A 2 7.64 30.42 11.67
C LEU A 2 6.53 29.83 12.59
N LYS A 3 5.70 30.68 13.22
CA LYS A 3 4.55 30.22 14.02
C LYS A 3 3.49 29.51 13.16
N GLY A 4 3.13 30.09 12.01
CA GLY A 4 2.16 29.47 11.09
C GLY A 4 2.64 28.17 10.46
N PHE A 5 3.94 28.02 10.23
CA PHE A 5 4.53 26.75 9.79
C PHE A 5 4.50 25.69 10.90
N ARG A 6 4.82 26.06 12.15
CA ARG A 6 4.68 25.16 13.30
C ARG A 6 3.22 24.70 13.47
N ASP A 7 2.25 25.62 13.39
CA ASP A 7 0.82 25.28 13.50
C ASP A 7 0.31 24.46 12.31
N PHE A 8 0.98 24.53 11.16
CA PHE A 8 0.73 23.65 10.02
C PHE A 8 1.29 22.24 10.25
N VAL A 9 2.52 22.11 10.71
CA VAL A 9 3.15 20.80 11.02
C VAL A 9 2.46 20.12 12.21
N LEU A 10 1.98 20.88 13.20
CA LEU A 10 1.26 20.32 14.35
C LEU A 10 -0.15 19.80 14.02
N ARG A 11 -0.67 20.03 12.81
CA ARG A 11 -1.82 19.27 12.30
C ARG A 11 -1.35 17.85 12.01
N GLY A 12 -1.37 16.97 13.01
CA GLY A 12 -0.78 15.61 12.99
C GLY A 12 -1.01 14.80 11.72
N ASN A 13 -2.13 14.99 11.02
CA ASN A 13 -2.39 14.40 9.70
C ASN A 13 -1.30 14.66 8.64
N VAL A 14 -0.62 15.83 8.69
CA VAL A 14 0.46 16.16 7.75
C VAL A 14 1.74 15.39 8.08
N VAL A 15 2.03 15.22 9.38
CA VAL A 15 3.22 14.50 9.85
C VAL A 15 3.10 13.02 9.54
N ASP A 16 1.94 12.42 9.82
CA ASP A 16 1.70 10.99 9.56
C ASP A 16 1.81 10.69 8.06
N LEU A 17 1.25 11.56 7.21
CA LEU A 17 1.35 11.43 5.76
C LEU A 17 2.80 11.61 5.27
N ALA A 18 3.55 12.58 5.81
CA ALA A 18 4.94 12.80 5.45
C ALA A 18 5.82 11.60 5.82
N VAL A 19 5.64 11.06 7.03
CA VAL A 19 6.35 9.86 7.49
C VAL A 19 6.02 8.66 6.60
N GLY A 20 4.74 8.46 6.25
CA GLY A 20 4.30 7.39 5.35
C GLY A 20 4.99 7.45 3.98
N ILE A 21 5.10 8.63 3.37
CA ILE A 21 5.77 8.80 2.07
C ILE A 21 7.26 8.50 2.16
N ILE A 22 7.95 9.00 3.19
CA ILE A 22 9.39 8.80 3.38
C ILE A 22 9.71 7.31 3.57
N ILE A 23 8.94 6.64 4.43
CA ILE A 23 9.11 5.20 4.67
C ILE A 23 8.78 4.39 3.41
N GLY A 24 7.71 4.75 2.68
CA GLY A 24 7.35 4.10 1.42
C GLY A 24 8.44 4.22 0.35
N ALA A 25 9.06 5.40 0.21
CA ALA A 25 10.17 5.62 -0.70
C ALA A 25 11.42 4.81 -0.32
N ALA A 26 11.80 4.83 0.97
CA ALA A 26 12.94 4.07 1.47
C ALA A 26 12.75 2.56 1.29
N PHE A 27 11.54 2.06 1.59
CA PHE A 27 11.19 0.65 1.43
C PHE A 27 11.25 0.21 -0.03
N THR A 28 10.73 1.03 -0.95
CA THR A 28 10.81 0.75 -2.39
C THR A 28 12.25 0.56 -2.85
N SER A 29 13.19 1.38 -2.35
CA SER A 29 14.62 1.23 -2.64
C SER A 29 15.17 -0.12 -2.19
N VAL A 30 14.86 -0.54 -0.95
CA VAL A 30 15.31 -1.82 -0.39
C VAL A 30 14.79 -3.00 -1.21
N VAL A 31 13.51 -2.98 -1.58
CA VAL A 31 12.90 -4.02 -2.40
C VAL A 31 13.54 -4.05 -3.79
N ASN A 32 13.74 -2.89 -4.40
CA ASN A 32 14.37 -2.80 -5.72
C ASN A 32 15.79 -3.39 -5.68
N SER A 33 16.61 -3.06 -4.69
CA SER A 33 17.93 -3.67 -4.50
C SER A 33 17.86 -5.18 -4.31
N LEU A 34 16.90 -5.68 -3.52
CA LEU A 34 16.72 -7.13 -3.36
C LEU A 34 16.42 -7.82 -4.70
N VAL A 35 15.61 -7.19 -5.56
CA VAL A 35 15.26 -7.76 -6.86
C VAL A 35 16.39 -7.60 -7.87
N SER A 36 17.01 -6.44 -8.00
CA SER A 36 18.09 -6.19 -8.96
C SER A 36 19.36 -6.96 -8.61
N ASP A 37 19.71 -7.02 -7.33
CA ASP A 37 21.03 -7.48 -6.89
C ASP A 37 21.02 -8.96 -6.50
N LEU A 38 19.86 -9.51 -6.10
CA LEU A 38 19.73 -10.91 -5.68
C LEU A 38 18.92 -11.74 -6.68
N LEU A 39 17.69 -11.32 -7.01
CA LEU A 39 16.79 -12.17 -7.80
C LEU A 39 17.10 -12.17 -9.29
N THR A 40 17.40 -11.00 -9.87
CA THR A 40 17.73 -10.88 -11.30
C THR A 40 18.93 -11.74 -11.69
N PRO A 41 20.07 -11.71 -10.97
CA PRO A 41 21.20 -12.60 -11.28
C PRO A 41 20.89 -14.08 -11.01
N LEU A 42 20.07 -14.41 -9.99
CA LEU A 42 19.68 -15.79 -9.70
C LEU A 42 18.80 -16.37 -10.84
N ILE A 43 17.86 -15.59 -11.34
CA ILE A 43 17.01 -15.97 -12.48
C ILE A 43 17.85 -16.06 -13.76
N ALA A 44 18.77 -15.11 -13.99
CA ALA A 44 19.68 -15.14 -15.13
C ALA A 44 20.59 -16.38 -15.10
N ALA A 45 21.03 -16.83 -13.92
CA ALA A 45 21.83 -18.04 -13.76
C ALA A 45 21.06 -19.32 -14.10
N ILE A 46 19.75 -19.37 -13.82
CA ILE A 46 18.92 -20.56 -14.07
C ILE A 46 18.38 -20.58 -15.52
N PHE A 47 17.96 -19.43 -16.04
CA PHE A 47 17.30 -19.30 -17.35
C PHE A 47 18.25 -18.83 -18.48
N GLY A 48 19.52 -18.57 -18.16
CA GLY A 48 20.62 -18.47 -19.12
C GLY A 48 20.73 -17.19 -19.95
N LYS A 49 19.76 -16.26 -19.90
CA LYS A 49 19.88 -14.94 -20.54
C LYS A 49 19.24 -13.83 -19.69
N GLN A 50 20.07 -12.88 -19.27
CA GLN A 50 19.71 -11.72 -18.44
C GLN A 50 18.95 -10.64 -19.22
N ASP A 51 19.03 -10.64 -20.56
CA ASP A 51 18.66 -9.46 -21.33
C ASP A 51 17.82 -9.81 -22.56
N PHE A 52 16.50 -9.64 -22.42
CA PHE A 52 15.62 -9.53 -23.58
C PHE A 52 15.84 -8.20 -24.31
N SER A 53 16.57 -7.23 -23.73
CA SER A 53 16.86 -5.90 -24.30
C SER A 53 17.48 -5.90 -25.70
N ALA A 54 18.12 -7.01 -26.09
CA ALA A 54 18.68 -7.22 -27.43
C ALA A 54 17.62 -7.51 -28.50
N LEU A 55 16.37 -7.80 -28.12
CA LEU A 55 15.25 -7.97 -29.03
C LEU A 55 14.69 -6.58 -29.41
N TYR A 56 14.99 -6.17 -30.64
CA TYR A 56 14.47 -4.95 -31.23
C TYR A 56 13.89 -5.21 -32.61
N PHE A 57 12.81 -4.53 -32.93
CA PHE A 57 12.25 -4.48 -34.27
C PHE A 57 12.58 -3.13 -34.89
N THR A 58 13.10 -3.12 -36.12
CA THR A 58 13.37 -1.88 -36.85
C THR A 58 12.18 -1.57 -37.76
N TRP A 59 11.50 -0.46 -37.51
CA TRP A 59 10.49 0.07 -38.42
C TRP A 59 10.88 1.49 -38.81
N ASN A 60 11.07 1.74 -40.11
CA ASN A 60 11.33 3.06 -40.69
C ASN A 60 12.55 3.78 -40.06
N GLY A 61 13.65 3.06 -39.84
CA GLY A 61 14.87 3.59 -39.23
C GLY A 61 14.83 3.73 -37.70
N SER A 62 13.68 3.51 -37.06
CA SER A 62 13.54 3.56 -35.60
C SER A 62 13.65 2.18 -34.97
N LYS A 63 14.51 2.04 -33.94
CA LYS A 63 14.75 0.78 -33.22
C LYS A 63 13.75 0.65 -32.06
N PHE A 64 12.69 -0.13 -32.24
CA PHE A 64 11.75 -0.46 -31.16
C PHE A 64 12.28 -1.62 -30.31
N ARG A 65 12.85 -1.29 -29.15
CA ARG A 65 13.41 -2.24 -28.17
C ARG A 65 12.33 -2.80 -27.23
N TYR A 66 11.45 -3.66 -27.74
CA TYR A 66 10.41 -4.31 -26.93
C TYR A 66 10.99 -5.23 -25.85
N GLY A 67 12.23 -5.69 -26.05
CA GLY A 67 13.03 -6.38 -25.05
C GLY A 67 13.09 -5.72 -23.67
N ASN A 68 13.31 -4.40 -23.65
CA ASN A 68 13.39 -3.63 -22.40
C ASN A 68 12.04 -3.61 -21.68
N PHE A 69 10.94 -3.55 -22.44
CA PHE A 69 9.60 -3.54 -21.88
C PHE A 69 9.26 -4.87 -21.22
N VAL A 70 9.55 -5.99 -21.89
CA VAL A 70 9.35 -7.33 -21.33
C VAL A 70 10.17 -7.52 -20.05
N ASN A 71 11.43 -7.03 -20.05
CA ASN A 71 12.27 -7.07 -18.86
C ASN A 71 11.68 -6.23 -17.71
N ALA A 72 11.20 -5.02 -17.99
CA ALA A 72 10.56 -4.17 -16.99
C ALA A 72 9.29 -4.80 -16.39
N VAL A 73 8.45 -5.42 -17.22
CA VAL A 73 7.25 -6.13 -16.77
C VAL A 73 7.62 -7.33 -15.91
N LEU A 74 8.60 -8.13 -16.32
CA LEU A 74 9.07 -9.28 -15.55
C LEU A 74 9.60 -8.85 -14.18
N SER A 75 10.46 -7.83 -14.14
CA SER A 75 10.98 -7.26 -12.90
C SER A 75 9.86 -6.73 -12.00
N PHE A 76 8.86 -6.04 -12.56
CA PHE A 76 7.71 -5.56 -11.80
C PHE A 76 6.91 -6.70 -11.16
N LEU A 77 6.64 -7.77 -11.90
CA LEU A 77 5.92 -8.93 -11.37
C LEU A 77 6.70 -9.63 -10.25
N ILE A 78 8.02 -9.73 -10.39
CA ILE A 78 8.89 -10.30 -9.34
C ILE A 78 8.88 -9.42 -8.08
N VAL A 79 9.08 -8.11 -8.23
CA VAL A 79 8.98 -7.13 -7.12
C VAL A 79 7.64 -7.27 -6.41
N ALA A 80 6.54 -7.25 -7.16
CA ALA A 80 5.19 -7.35 -6.60
C ALA A 80 4.99 -8.66 -5.84
N ALA A 81 5.43 -9.79 -6.39
CA ALA A 81 5.34 -11.09 -5.74
C ALA A 81 6.15 -11.15 -4.43
N VAL A 82 7.37 -10.62 -4.44
CA VAL A 82 8.26 -10.60 -3.26
C VAL A 82 7.68 -9.72 -2.16
N VAL A 83 7.23 -8.51 -2.49
CA VAL A 83 6.60 -7.59 -1.52
C VAL A 83 5.34 -8.20 -0.93
N TYR A 84 4.50 -8.78 -1.78
CA TYR A 84 3.27 -9.42 -1.32
C TYR A 84 3.57 -10.58 -0.35
N PHE A 85 4.52 -11.45 -0.71
CA PHE A 85 4.80 -12.64 0.09
C PHE A 85 5.60 -12.34 1.37
N LEU A 86 6.61 -11.46 1.31
CA LEU A 86 7.50 -11.16 2.45
C LEU A 86 6.99 -10.04 3.36
N VAL A 87 6.10 -9.18 2.88
CA VAL A 87 5.61 -8.03 3.68
C VAL A 87 4.12 -8.12 3.91
N VAL A 88 3.30 -8.17 2.86
CA VAL A 88 1.84 -8.11 3.03
C VAL A 88 1.32 -9.29 3.85
N ILE A 89 1.63 -10.53 3.45
CA ILE A 89 1.17 -11.73 4.17
C ILE A 89 1.60 -11.75 5.65
N PRO A 90 2.88 -11.58 6.01
CA PRO A 90 3.28 -11.62 7.41
C PRO A 90 2.75 -10.43 8.20
N VAL A 91 2.71 -9.22 7.63
CA VAL A 91 2.16 -8.04 8.31
C VAL A 91 0.67 -8.21 8.55
N ASP A 92 -0.10 -8.69 7.59
CA ASP A 92 -1.53 -8.96 7.75
C ASP A 92 -1.77 -10.02 8.82
N LYS A 93 -0.98 -11.11 8.79
CA LYS A 93 -1.07 -12.17 9.80
C LYS A 93 -0.69 -11.66 11.20
N LEU A 94 0.29 -10.75 11.28
CA LEU A 94 0.74 -10.12 12.52
C LEU A 94 -0.31 -9.14 13.06
N LEU A 95 -0.89 -8.31 12.19
CA LEU A 95 -1.97 -7.37 12.50
C LEU A 95 -3.21 -8.11 13.01
N GLN A 96 -3.63 -9.18 12.34
CA GLN A 96 -4.73 -10.03 12.81
C GLN A 96 -4.44 -10.66 14.18
N ARG A 97 -3.17 -10.93 14.49
CA ARG A 97 -2.76 -11.53 15.76
C ARG A 97 -2.71 -10.53 16.91
N PHE A 98 -2.24 -9.30 16.66
CA PHE A 98 -2.10 -8.27 17.71
C PHE A 98 -3.33 -7.34 17.83
N LEU A 99 -4.10 -7.17 16.76
CA LEU A 99 -5.23 -6.26 16.66
C LEU A 99 -6.43 -6.95 15.98
N PRO A 100 -7.05 -7.96 16.62
CA PRO A 100 -8.26 -8.56 16.08
C PRO A 100 -9.38 -7.50 15.98
N SER A 101 -9.67 -7.07 14.75
CA SER A 101 -10.94 -6.43 14.33
C SER A 101 -11.27 -5.01 14.81
N LYS A 102 -10.33 -4.06 14.88
CA LYS A 102 -10.67 -2.63 15.12
C LYS A 102 -10.20 -1.63 14.06
N VAL A 103 -9.37 -2.03 13.10
CA VAL A 103 -8.69 -1.05 12.24
C VAL A 103 -9.64 -0.45 11.19
N ASP A 104 -10.61 -1.22 10.68
CA ASP A 104 -11.44 -0.77 9.55
C ASP A 104 -12.95 -1.00 9.74
N ALA A 105 -13.45 -1.00 10.97
CA ALA A 105 -14.90 -0.90 11.15
C ALA A 105 -15.32 0.50 10.66
N PRO A 106 -16.17 0.63 9.62
CA PRO A 106 -16.60 1.93 9.14
C PRO A 106 -17.18 2.72 10.31
N LYS A 107 -16.73 3.95 10.49
CA LYS A 107 -17.14 4.79 11.62
C LYS A 107 -18.29 5.68 11.17
N ARG A 108 -19.29 5.84 12.02
CA ARG A 108 -20.43 6.75 11.83
C ARG A 108 -20.66 7.56 13.09
N ASP A 109 -21.29 8.71 12.93
CA ASP A 109 -21.69 9.51 14.08
C ASP A 109 -22.96 8.94 14.72
N CYS A 110 -22.96 8.90 16.05
CA CYS A 110 -24.14 8.51 16.80
C CYS A 110 -25.22 9.60 16.65
N PRO A 111 -26.45 9.25 16.24
CA PRO A 111 -27.53 10.24 16.07
C PRO A 111 -27.98 10.90 17.39
N GLN A 112 -27.63 10.31 18.54
CA GLN A 112 -28.10 10.76 19.86
C GLN A 112 -27.11 11.71 20.53
N CYS A 113 -25.81 11.43 20.42
CA CYS A 113 -24.75 12.17 21.13
C CYS A 113 -23.62 12.69 20.23
N LEU A 114 -23.72 12.47 18.91
CA LEU A 114 -22.78 12.96 17.89
C LEU A 114 -21.32 12.48 18.08
N SER A 115 -21.10 11.47 18.91
CA SER A 115 -19.79 10.83 19.05
C SER A 115 -19.57 9.77 17.96
N THR A 116 -18.31 9.59 17.57
CA THR A 116 -17.92 8.64 16.53
C THR A 116 -17.95 7.19 17.05
N ILE A 117 -18.84 6.37 16.50
CA ILE A 117 -19.03 4.96 16.88
C ILE A 117 -18.82 4.03 15.66
N PRO A 118 -18.51 2.74 15.87
CA PRO A 118 -18.49 1.76 14.77
C PRO A 118 -19.87 1.61 14.12
N ALA A 119 -19.94 1.46 12.79
CA ALA A 119 -21.19 1.37 12.04
C ALA A 119 -22.06 0.19 12.49
N ALA A 120 -21.41 -0.95 12.75
CA ALA A 120 -22.01 -2.17 13.27
C ALA A 120 -22.38 -2.10 14.77
N ALA A 121 -22.11 -1.00 15.49
CA ALA A 121 -22.46 -0.90 16.90
C ALA A 121 -23.99 -0.79 17.07
N SER A 122 -24.57 -1.75 17.79
CA SER A 122 -25.98 -1.74 18.24
C SER A 122 -26.20 -0.87 19.48
N ARG A 123 -25.12 -0.51 20.19
CA ARG A 123 -25.16 0.33 21.38
C ARG A 123 -23.97 1.29 21.41
N CYS A 124 -24.24 2.56 21.69
CA CYS A 124 -23.22 3.60 21.71
C CYS A 124 -22.33 3.48 22.96
N ALA A 125 -20.99 3.52 22.78
CA ALA A 125 -20.03 3.48 23.89
C ALA A 125 -20.04 4.75 24.76
N PHE A 126 -20.41 5.91 24.19
CA PHE A 126 -20.36 7.20 24.88
C PHE A 126 -21.65 7.52 25.66
N CYS A 127 -22.81 7.42 25.01
CA CYS A 127 -24.10 7.75 25.61
C CYS A 127 -24.97 6.55 26.00
N THR A 128 -24.52 5.31 25.75
CA THR A 128 -25.24 4.05 26.04
C THR A 128 -26.59 3.86 25.34
N ALA A 129 -26.99 4.78 24.46
CA ALA A 129 -28.20 4.66 23.65
C ALA A 129 -28.11 3.47 22.67
N GLU A 130 -29.25 2.84 22.43
CA GLU A 130 -29.41 1.87 21.35
C GLU A 130 -29.44 2.61 20.01
N VAL A 131 -28.70 2.09 19.04
CA VAL A 131 -28.55 2.71 17.73
C VAL A 131 -28.70 1.63 16.68
N PRO A 132 -29.52 1.83 15.63
CA PRO A 132 -29.66 0.83 14.58
C PRO A 132 -28.30 0.58 13.91
N PRO A 133 -27.86 -0.69 13.78
CA PRO A 133 -26.64 -1.01 13.05
C PRO A 133 -26.84 -0.67 11.58
N VAL A 134 -25.89 0.06 10.99
CA VAL A 134 -25.90 0.37 9.56
C VAL A 134 -24.99 -0.66 8.88
N PRO A 135 -25.44 -1.39 7.86
CA PRO A 135 -24.59 -2.34 7.14
C PRO A 135 -23.40 -1.61 6.50
N ASP A 136 -22.24 -2.28 6.44
CA ASP A 136 -20.94 -1.74 6.00
C ASP A 136 -20.88 -1.25 4.54
N HIS A 137 -22.01 -1.24 3.83
CA HIS A 137 -22.11 -0.78 2.45
C HIS A 137 -22.88 0.54 2.39
N PRO A 138 -22.36 1.55 1.68
CA PRO A 138 -23.13 2.76 1.43
C PRO A 138 -24.36 2.36 0.63
N VAL A 139 -25.54 2.56 1.21
CA VAL A 139 -26.79 2.55 0.45
C VAL A 139 -26.70 3.74 -0.51
N MET A 140 -26.16 3.50 -1.71
CA MET A 140 -26.25 4.45 -2.81
C MET A 140 -27.74 4.61 -3.11
N ARG A 141 -28.29 5.76 -2.71
CA ARG A 141 -29.61 6.23 -3.11
C ARG A 141 -29.45 7.26 -4.20
#